data_AF-A0A143XBT1-F1
#
_entry.id   AF-A0A143XBT1-F1
#
_cell.length_a   1.000
_cell.length_b   1.000
_cell.length_c   1.000
_cell.angle_alpha   90.00
_cell.angle_beta   90.00
_cell.angle_gamma   90.00
#
_symmetry.space_group_name_H-M   'P 1'
#
loop_
_entity.id
_entity.type
_entity.pdbx_description
1 polymer ?
#
loop_
_entity_poly.entity_id
_entity_poly.type
_entity_poly.pdbx_seq_one_letter_code
_entity_poly.pdbx_strand_id
1 'polypeptide(L)'
;MEDLITKIVEAGIGNVIDKHTDPLLLQDNEYQHDCRDLDELEKRYMELDLFPKYKMIIEDYLACLDTTNCRANELYYIAGIRDAILFLSKTGIIKSGADN
;
A
#
# COMPACT_ATOMS: atom_id res chain seq x y z
N MET A 1 17.07 -18.70 -3.28
CA MET A 1 15.67 -18.24 -3.37
C MET A 1 15.54 -16.84 -2.79
N GLU A 2 16.03 -16.60 -1.58
CA GLU A 2 16.07 -15.26 -0.98
C GLU A 2 16.76 -14.22 -1.89
N ASP A 3 17.92 -14.53 -2.49
CA ASP A 3 18.59 -13.62 -3.45
C ASP A 3 17.73 -13.24 -4.67
N LEU A 4 16.87 -14.15 -5.15
CA LEU A 4 15.98 -13.88 -6.27
C LEU A 4 14.82 -12.98 -5.83
N ILE A 5 14.29 -13.21 -4.63
CA ILE A 5 13.23 -12.41 -4.02
C ILE A 5 13.75 -10.99 -3.82
N THR A 6 14.95 -10.82 -3.24
CA THR A 6 15.59 -9.51 -3.06
C THR A 6 15.73 -8.76 -4.37
N LYS A 7 16.22 -9.42 -5.44
CA LYS A 7 16.36 -8.80 -6.76
C LYS A 7 15.03 -8.38 -7.39
N ILE A 8 13.96 -9.15 -7.22
CA ILE A 8 12.62 -8.81 -7.72
C ILE A 8 12.05 -7.61 -6.95
N VAL A 9 12.27 -7.57 -5.63
CA VAL A 9 11.87 -6.45 -4.78
C VAL A 9 12.63 -5.17 -5.15
N GLU A 10 13.94 -5.27 -5.37
CA GLU A 10 14.81 -4.16 -5.76
C GLU A 10 14.59 -3.67 -7.19
N ALA A 11 14.15 -4.54 -8.11
CA ALA A 11 13.92 -4.19 -9.53
C ALA A 11 12.73 -3.23 -9.75
N GLY A 12 12.01 -2.83 -8.69
CA GLY A 12 11.01 -1.77 -8.74
C GLY A 12 9.59 -2.30 -8.68
N ILE A 13 9.19 -2.78 -7.50
CA ILE A 13 7.81 -3.15 -7.19
C ILE A 13 6.85 -1.96 -7.27
N GLY A 14 7.30 -0.73 -6.98
CA GLY A 14 6.44 0.47 -7.01
C GLY A 14 5.72 0.69 -8.34
N ASN A 15 6.41 0.50 -9.47
CA ASN A 15 5.81 0.64 -10.81
C ASN A 15 4.77 -0.45 -11.15
N VAL A 16 4.78 -1.58 -10.43
CA VAL A 16 3.82 -2.68 -10.58
C VAL A 16 2.58 -2.45 -9.72
N ILE A 17 2.77 -1.88 -8.53
CA ILE A 17 1.68 -1.50 -7.60
C ILE A 17 0.74 -0.52 -8.31
N ASP A 18 1.27 0.58 -8.85
CA ASP A 18 0.45 1.64 -9.46
C ASP A 18 -0.39 1.16 -10.64
N LYS A 19 0.07 0.15 -11.39
CA LYS A 19 -0.61 -0.31 -12.62
C LYS A 19 -1.76 -1.29 -12.38
N HIS A 20 -1.72 -2.04 -11.28
CA HIS A 20 -2.67 -3.14 -11.04
C HIS A 20 -3.61 -2.89 -9.86
N THR A 21 -3.32 -1.89 -9.03
CA THR A 21 -4.13 -1.55 -7.85
C THR A 21 -5.39 -0.77 -8.25
N ASP A 22 -5.30 0.12 -9.24
CA ASP A 22 -6.42 0.98 -9.65
C ASP A 22 -7.71 0.21 -9.99
N PRO A 23 -7.70 -0.88 -10.80
CA PRO A 23 -8.93 -1.60 -11.11
C PRO A 23 -9.54 -2.32 -9.91
N LEU A 24 -8.71 -2.77 -8.95
CA LEU A 24 -9.19 -3.44 -7.74
C LEU A 24 -9.88 -2.44 -6.82
N LEU A 25 -9.25 -1.28 -6.59
CA LEU A 25 -9.83 -0.21 -5.77
C LEU A 25 -11.11 0.36 -6.38
N LEU A 26 -11.18 0.50 -7.71
CA LEU A 26 -12.38 1.00 -8.40
C LEU A 26 -13.57 0.03 -8.32
N GLN A 27 -13.32 -1.27 -8.16
CA GLN A 27 -14.36 -2.30 -8.11
C GLN A 27 -14.81 -2.61 -6.68
N ASP A 28 -14.03 -2.22 -5.68
CA ASP A 28 -14.35 -2.47 -4.28
C ASP A 28 -15.35 -1.42 -3.74
N ASN A 29 -16.60 -1.86 -3.53
CA ASN A 29 -17.68 -0.97 -3.11
C ASN A 29 -17.48 -0.40 -1.70
N GLU A 30 -16.83 -1.14 -0.80
CA GLU A 30 -16.58 -0.70 0.58
C GLU A 30 -15.50 0.38 0.59
N TYR A 31 -14.39 0.14 -0.11
CA TYR A 31 -13.36 1.15 -0.32
C TYR A 31 -13.91 2.43 -0.97
N GLN A 32 -14.72 2.30 -2.03
CA GLN A 32 -15.33 3.45 -2.69
C GLN A 32 -16.30 4.20 -1.77
N HIS A 33 -16.96 3.51 -0.84
CA HIS A 33 -17.80 4.14 0.17
C HIS A 33 -16.95 4.95 1.15
N ASP A 34 -15.89 4.35 1.70
CA ASP A 34 -14.98 5.00 2.63
C ASP A 34 -14.30 6.23 2.00
N CYS A 35 -13.96 6.19 0.70
CA CYS A 35 -13.45 7.37 -0.01
C CYS A 35 -14.46 8.53 -0.02
N ARG A 36 -15.76 8.25 -0.23
CA ARG A 36 -16.79 9.29 -0.22
C ARG A 36 -17.01 9.86 1.18
N ASP A 37 -16.99 9.00 2.19
CA ASP A 37 -17.10 9.42 3.59
C ASP A 37 -15.91 10.30 3.98
N LEU A 38 -14.70 9.93 3.55
CA LEU A 38 -13.49 10.72 3.75
C LEU A 38 -13.59 12.08 3.06
N ASP A 39 -14.03 12.14 1.80
CA ASP A 39 -14.24 13.40 1.06
C ASP A 39 -15.25 14.32 1.77
N GLU A 40 -16.33 13.76 2.36
CA GLU A 40 -17.30 14.54 3.12
C GLU A 40 -16.70 15.07 4.43
N LEU A 41 -15.98 14.22 5.16
CA LEU A 41 -15.31 14.60 6.40
C LEU A 41 -14.24 15.67 6.17
N GLU A 42 -13.49 15.58 5.08
CA GLU A 42 -12.48 16.58 4.72
C GLU A 42 -13.12 17.95 4.46
N LYS A 43 -14.24 18.01 3.72
CA LYS A 43 -14.98 19.27 3.53
C LYS A 43 -15.42 19.87 4.85
N ARG A 44 -16.01 19.05 5.72
CA ARG A 44 -16.46 19.50 7.05
C ARG A 44 -15.28 19.96 7.91
N TYR A 45 -14.15 19.29 7.83
CA TYR A 45 -12.92 19.68 8.51
C TYR A 45 -12.41 21.04 8.03
N MET A 46 -12.40 21.28 6.71
CA MET A 46 -11.97 22.54 6.11
C MET A 46 -12.84 23.75 6.52
N GLU A 47 -14.11 23.51 6.83
CA GLU A 47 -15.06 24.52 7.31
C GLU A 47 -14.93 24.85 8.80
N LEU A 48 -14.17 24.06 9.57
CA LEU A 48 -13.97 24.32 10.99
C LEU A 48 -13.11 25.58 11.19
N ASP A 49 -13.64 26.53 11.97
CA ASP A 49 -12.88 27.68 12.45
C ASP A 49 -11.99 27.28 13.63
N LEU A 50 -10.94 26.53 13.32
CA LEU A 50 -9.95 26.08 14.30
C LEU A 50 -8.88 27.14 14.51
N PHE A 51 -8.46 27.31 15.76
CA PHE A 51 -7.28 28.13 16.06
C PHE A 51 -6.05 27.58 15.31
N PRO A 52 -5.24 28.43 14.65
CA PRO A 52 -4.21 27.98 13.70
C PRO A 52 -3.25 26.92 14.25
N LYS A 53 -2.88 27.03 15.54
CA LYS A 53 -1.99 26.06 16.20
C LYS A 53 -2.59 24.65 16.26
N TYR A 54 -3.89 24.52 16.52
CA TYR A 54 -4.56 23.22 16.58
C TYR A 54 -4.77 22.64 15.19
N LYS A 55 -5.10 23.49 14.21
CA LYS A 55 -5.20 23.09 12.82
C LYS A 55 -3.88 22.47 12.33
N MET A 56 -2.76 23.17 12.53
CA MET A 56 -1.42 22.69 12.17
C MET A 56 -1.08 21.33 12.79
N ILE A 57 -1.35 21.13 14.09
CA ILE A 57 -1.09 19.84 14.76
C ILE A 57 -1.91 18.71 14.14
N ILE A 58 -3.18 18.97 13.80
CA ILE A 58 -4.06 17.96 13.20
C ILE A 58 -3.60 17.63 11.78
N GLU A 59 -3.30 18.64 10.96
CA GLU A 59 -2.82 18.45 9.59
C GLU A 59 -1.48 17.69 9.56
N ASP A 60 -0.54 18.05 10.42
CA ASP A 60 0.75 17.35 10.56
C ASP A 60 0.53 15.88 10.98
N TYR A 61 -0.38 15.63 11.91
CA TYR A 61 -0.71 14.27 12.33
C TYR A 61 -1.31 13.45 11.17
N LEU A 62 -2.27 14.01 10.44
CA LEU A 62 -2.90 13.36 9.29
C LEU A 62 -1.87 13.04 8.20
N ALA A 63 -0.96 13.98 7.90
CA ALA A 63 0.11 13.78 6.94
C ALA A 63 1.08 12.66 7.39
N CYS A 64 1.48 12.65 8.66
CA CYS A 64 2.32 11.58 9.20
C CYS A 64 1.62 10.22 9.21
N LEU A 65 0.32 10.18 9.51
CA LEU A 65 -0.49 8.96 9.49
C LEU A 65 -0.58 8.40 8.06
N ASP A 66 -0.90 9.25 7.09
CA ASP A 66 -1.03 8.87 5.69
C ASP A 66 0.29 8.33 5.11
N THR A 67 1.39 9.08 5.31
CA THR A 67 2.72 8.64 4.86
C THR A 67 3.17 7.33 5.52
N THR A 68 2.84 7.12 6.79
CA THR A 68 3.13 5.86 7.49
C THR A 68 2.31 4.70 6.91
N ASN A 69 1.02 4.91 6.66
CA ASN A 69 0.14 3.90 6.09
C ASN A 69 0.53 3.55 4.65
N CYS A 70 0.85 4.55 3.82
CA CYS A 70 1.40 4.33 2.48
C CYS A 70 2.64 3.42 2.53
N ARG A 71 3.58 3.71 3.43
CA ARG A 71 4.79 2.89 3.59
C ARG A 71 4.49 1.48 4.08
N ALA A 72 3.52 1.31 4.98
CA ALA A 72 3.08 0.00 5.44
C ALA A 72 2.47 -0.82 4.28
N ASN A 73 1.63 -0.21 3.45
CA ASN A 73 1.01 -0.85 2.29
C ASN A 73 2.06 -1.35 1.28
N GLU A 74 3.10 -0.55 1.00
CA GLU A 74 4.24 -0.98 0.17
C GLU A 74 4.92 -2.23 0.75
N LEU A 75 5.18 -2.23 2.07
CA LEU A 75 5.82 -3.35 2.76
C LEU A 75 4.94 -4.61 2.75
N TYR A 76 3.62 -4.47 2.95
CA TYR A 76 2.69 -5.59 2.85
C TYR A 76 2.64 -6.19 1.46
N TYR A 77 2.69 -5.37 0.41
CA TYR A 77 2.75 -5.86 -0.96
C TYR A 77 4.06 -6.63 -1.24
N ILE A 78 5.20 -6.10 -0.79
CA ILE A 78 6.50 -6.78 -0.86
C ILE A 78 6.46 -8.13 -0.13
N ALA A 79 5.92 -8.14 1.10
CA ALA A 79 5.77 -9.35 1.88
C ALA A 79 4.85 -10.37 1.18
N GLY A 80 3.73 -9.92 0.61
CA GLY A 80 2.80 -10.77 -0.15
C GLY A 80 3.45 -11.42 -1.36
N ILE A 81 4.23 -10.67 -2.16
CA ILE A 81 5.00 -11.24 -3.28
C ILE A 81 6.01 -12.28 -2.79
N ARG A 82 6.76 -11.96 -1.74
CA ARG A 82 7.75 -12.87 -1.14
C ARG A 82 7.07 -14.17 -0.71
N ASP A 83 5.98 -14.07 0.03
CA ASP A 83 5.25 -15.23 0.56
C ASP A 83 4.64 -16.07 -0.56
N ALA A 84 4.11 -15.44 -1.61
CA ALA A 84 3.61 -16.14 -2.79
C ALA A 84 4.72 -16.93 -3.51
N ILE A 85 5.91 -16.33 -3.72
CA ILE A 85 7.05 -17.02 -4.34
C ILE A 85 7.50 -18.20 -3.48
N LEU A 86 7.61 -17.99 -2.16
CA LEU A 86 7.99 -19.05 -1.22
C LEU A 86 6.96 -20.19 -1.22
N PHE A 87 5.67 -19.86 -1.26
CA PHE A 87 4.60 -20.84 -1.38
C PHE A 87 4.72 -21.66 -2.66
N LEU A 88 4.82 -21.02 -3.82
CA LEU A 88 4.95 -21.69 -5.12
C LEU A 88 6.19 -22.60 -5.21
N SER A 89 7.29 -22.19 -4.56
CA SER A 89 8.51 -23.00 -4.50
C SER A 89 8.32 -24.24 -3.62
N LYS A 90 7.72 -24.08 -2.44
CA LYS A 90 7.42 -25.19 -1.51
C LYS A 90 6.44 -26.19 -2.10
N THR A 91 5.50 -25.75 -2.93
CA THR A 91 4.55 -26.64 -3.62
C THR A 91 5.12 -27.28 -4.88
N GLY A 92 6.37 -26.95 -5.25
CA GLY A 92 7.04 -27.51 -6.43
C GLY A 92 6.52 -26.97 -7.77
N ILE A 93 5.70 -25.91 -7.75
CA ILE A 93 5.19 -25.27 -8.97
C ILE A 93 6.31 -24.52 -9.69
N ILE A 94 7.18 -23.84 -8.93
CA ILE A 94 8.39 -23.22 -9.46
C ILE A 94 9.63 -23.96 -8.95
N LYS A 95 10.57 -24.25 -9.85
CA LYS A 95 11.83 -24.88 -9.47
C LYS A 95 12.75 -23.85 -8.82
N SER A 96 13.35 -24.22 -7.69
CA SER A 96 14.51 -23.52 -7.18
C SER A 96 15.63 -23.67 -8.21
N GLY A 97 16.17 -22.57 -8.74
CA GLY A 97 17.17 -22.57 -9.84
C GLY A 97 18.55 -23.14 -9.47
N ALA A 98 18.61 -24.23 -8.71
CA ALA A 98 19.84 -24.92 -8.31
C ALA A 98 20.12 -26.20 -9.11
N ASP A 99 19.42 -26.41 -10.24
CA ASP A 99 19.76 -27.43 -11.23
C ASP A 99 20.36 -26.75 -12.48
N ASN A 100 21.65 -26.43 -12.40
CA ASN A 100 22.58 -26.30 -13.52
C ASN A 100 24.00 -26.53 -13.01
#